data_AF-A0A3D1GV49-F1
#
_entry.id   AF-A0A3D1GV49-F1
#
_cell.length_a   1.000
_cell.length_b   1.000
_cell.length_c   1.000
_cell.angle_alpha   90.00
_cell.angle_beta   90.00
_cell.angle_gamma   90.00
#
_symmetry.space_group_name_H-M   'P 1'
#
loop_
_entity.id
_entity.type
_entity.pdbx_description
1 polymer ?
#
loop_
_entity_poly.entity_id
_entity_poly.type
_entity_poly.pdbx_seq_one_letter_code
_entity_poly.pdbx_strand_id
1 'polypeptide(L)'
;MIVRLMGEIDIHSFRTDSLLSDRPSLDGLPIKDTVTDGDVINWLGWALDSGAADRLEDDEMFRGQVESAGRYLASLRQPDLGVDQFIMLLILRERWPVGSKARFKAVADRVGASHTYHLIACPMQDAVDFDDDEEMSSAEAKSLHAMVPEMRRTRKQFAASSGLQQFLKNLS
;
A
#
# COMPACT_ATOMS: atom_id res chain seq x y z
N MET A 1 -3.99 11.17 12.73
CA MET A 1 -3.23 11.17 11.46
C MET A 1 -4.04 10.36 10.47
N ILE A 2 -3.88 10.60 9.18
CA ILE A 2 -4.61 9.87 8.13
C ILE A 2 -3.62 9.04 7.33
N VAL A 3 -3.90 7.74 7.22
CA VAL A 3 -3.16 6.82 6.36
C VAL A 3 -4.06 6.41 5.21
N ARG A 4 -3.61 6.67 3.98
CA ARG A 4 -4.26 6.22 2.75
C ARG A 4 -3.44 5.13 2.10
N LEU A 5 -4.04 3.97 1.91
CA LEU A 5 -3.47 2.81 1.24
C LEU A 5 -4.07 2.73 -0.15
N MET A 6 -3.24 2.89 -1.18
CA MET A 6 -3.66 2.80 -2.58
C MET A 6 -3.05 1.55 -3.21
N GLY A 7 -3.89 0.53 -3.38
CA GLY A 7 -3.55 -0.68 -4.12
C GLY A 7 -3.82 -0.55 -5.61
N GLU A 8 -3.85 -1.69 -6.30
CA GLU A 8 -4.14 -1.73 -7.73
C GLU A 8 -5.64 -1.60 -8.04
N ILE A 9 -6.50 -2.15 -7.17
CA ILE A 9 -7.96 -2.18 -7.35
C ILE A 9 -8.62 -1.29 -6.31
N ASP A 10 -8.30 -1.48 -5.03
CA ASP A 10 -8.96 -0.80 -3.92
C ASP A 10 -8.09 0.28 -3.28
N ILE A 11 -8.75 1.29 -2.72
CA ILE A 11 -8.15 2.33 -1.89
C ILE A 11 -8.83 2.27 -0.52
N HIS A 12 -8.04 2.18 0.55
CA HIS A 12 -8.53 2.24 1.93
C HIS A 12 -7.93 3.43 2.65
N SER A 13 -8.75 4.22 3.34
CA SER A 13 -8.28 5.34 4.17
C SER A 13 -8.82 5.21 5.57
N PHE A 14 -7.99 5.51 6.56
CA PHE A 14 -8.40 5.44 7.96
C PHE A 14 -7.68 6.49 8.81
N ARG A 15 -8.37 6.92 9.87
CA ARG A 15 -7.80 7.75 10.93
C ARG A 15 -7.10 6.85 11.94
N THR A 16 -5.96 7.29 12.45
CA THR A 16 -5.27 6.62 13.56
C THR A 16 -4.54 7.63 14.43
N ASP A 17 -4.31 7.31 15.70
CA ASP A 17 -3.62 8.20 16.64
C ASP A 17 -2.15 7.80 16.83
N SER A 18 -1.76 6.64 16.32
CA SER A 18 -0.40 6.11 16.48
C SER A 18 -0.01 5.16 15.37
N LEU A 19 1.28 5.17 15.02
CA LEU A 19 1.89 4.15 14.19
C LEU A 19 2.19 2.89 15.02
N LEU A 20 2.38 1.77 14.33
CA LEU A 20 2.78 0.51 14.97
C LEU A 20 4.28 0.28 14.79
N SER A 21 5.00 0.13 15.91
CA SER A 21 6.43 -0.22 15.89
C SER A 21 6.65 -1.72 15.69
N ASP A 22 5.74 -2.53 16.21
CA ASP A 22 5.80 -3.98 16.12
C ASP A 22 5.12 -4.48 14.84
N ARG A 23 5.73 -5.51 14.23
CA ARG A 23 5.19 -6.15 13.03
C ARG A 23 3.83 -6.79 13.37
N PRO A 24 2.77 -6.55 12.57
CA PRO A 24 1.47 -7.15 12.82
C PRO A 24 1.49 -8.66 12.55
N SER A 25 0.62 -9.39 13.23
CA SER A 25 0.29 -10.77 12.86
C SER A 25 -0.50 -10.77 11.55
N LEU A 26 -0.23 -11.75 10.70
CA LEU A 26 -1.00 -12.01 9.48
C LEU A 26 -1.78 -13.31 9.68
N ASP A 27 -2.88 -13.21 10.43
CA ASP A 27 -3.65 -14.36 10.84
C ASP A 27 -4.29 -15.08 9.63
N GLY A 28 -4.32 -16.40 9.69
CA GLY A 28 -4.92 -17.22 8.62
C GLY A 28 -4.02 -17.45 7.40
N LEU A 29 -2.79 -16.93 7.37
CA LEU A 29 -1.82 -17.24 6.32
C LEU A 29 -0.97 -18.48 6.68
N PRO A 30 -0.62 -19.34 5.70
CA PRO A 30 0.20 -20.51 5.91
C PRO A 30 1.71 -20.17 5.96
N ILE A 31 2.09 -19.10 6.66
CA ILE A 31 3.50 -18.71 6.83
C ILE A 31 4.11 -19.61 7.90
N LYS A 32 5.02 -20.50 7.48
CA LYS A 32 5.65 -21.50 8.37
C LYS A 32 6.79 -20.95 9.22
N ASP A 33 7.40 -19.85 8.78
CA ASP A 33 8.57 -19.23 9.41
C ASP A 33 8.21 -17.82 9.93
N THR A 34 9.18 -17.08 10.43
CA THR A 34 8.97 -15.69 10.84
C THR A 34 8.42 -14.84 9.70
N VAL A 35 7.34 -14.10 9.97
CA VAL A 35 6.77 -13.09 9.06
C VAL A 35 7.79 -11.98 8.86
N THR A 36 8.04 -11.58 7.61
CA THR A 36 8.98 -10.50 7.25
C THR A 36 8.22 -9.24 6.81
N ASP A 37 8.90 -8.10 6.72
CA ASP A 37 8.30 -6.86 6.21
C ASP A 37 7.84 -7.03 4.76
N GLY A 38 8.57 -7.83 3.99
CA GLY A 38 8.18 -8.23 2.65
C GLY A 38 6.86 -8.99 2.65
N ASP A 39 6.63 -9.90 3.59
CA ASP A 39 5.35 -10.61 3.71
C ASP A 39 4.20 -9.64 4.02
N VAL A 40 4.41 -8.66 4.90
CA VAL A 40 3.39 -7.64 5.21
C VAL A 40 3.05 -6.79 3.98
N ILE A 41 4.06 -6.35 3.21
CA ILE A 41 3.84 -5.59 1.97
C ILE A 41 3.08 -6.44 0.93
N ASN A 42 3.47 -7.69 0.75
CA ASN A 42 2.86 -8.57 -0.25
C ASN A 42 1.43 -8.96 0.15
N TRP A 43 1.18 -9.21 1.44
CA TRP A 43 -0.16 -9.47 1.94
C TRP A 43 -1.06 -8.25 1.79
N LEU A 44 -0.57 -7.07 2.16
CA LEU A 44 -1.35 -5.84 2.01
C LEU A 44 -1.68 -5.55 0.54
N GLY A 45 -0.72 -5.78 -0.35
CA GLY A 45 -0.92 -5.66 -1.78
C GLY A 45 -1.96 -6.64 -2.30
N TRP A 46 -1.92 -7.91 -1.88
CA TRP A 46 -2.95 -8.89 -2.21
C TRP A 46 -4.32 -8.50 -1.67
N ALA A 47 -4.39 -8.03 -0.42
CA ALA A 47 -5.62 -7.61 0.22
C ALA A 47 -6.33 -6.52 -0.62
N LEU A 48 -5.60 -5.46 -1.01
CA LEU A 48 -6.12 -4.34 -1.82
C LEU A 48 -6.27 -4.66 -3.32
N ASP A 49 -5.86 -5.85 -3.75
CA ASP A 49 -5.92 -6.32 -5.14
C ASP A 49 -6.93 -7.46 -5.32
N SER A 50 -7.65 -7.81 -4.24
CA SER A 50 -8.62 -8.90 -4.23
C SER A 50 -10.07 -8.43 -4.47
N GLY A 51 -10.29 -7.12 -4.71
CA GLY A 51 -11.63 -6.53 -4.75
C GLY A 51 -12.25 -6.53 -3.35
N ALA A 52 -11.47 -6.06 -2.37
CA ALA A 52 -11.77 -6.17 -0.96
C ALA A 52 -12.64 -5.04 -0.41
N ALA A 53 -13.14 -4.11 -1.22
CA ALA A 53 -14.02 -3.02 -0.76
C ALA A 53 -15.15 -3.53 0.17
N ASP A 54 -15.96 -4.48 -0.30
CA ASP A 54 -17.04 -5.08 0.51
C ASP A 54 -16.50 -5.72 1.81
N ARG A 55 -15.33 -6.37 1.75
CA ARG A 55 -14.71 -7.01 2.92
C ARG A 55 -14.15 -5.99 3.91
N LEU A 56 -13.63 -4.87 3.45
CA LEU A 56 -13.15 -3.79 4.32
C LEU A 56 -14.31 -3.14 5.09
N GLU A 57 -15.50 -3.11 4.47
CA GLU A 57 -16.71 -2.61 5.12
C GLU A 57 -17.26 -3.63 6.14
N ASP A 58 -17.44 -4.88 5.72
CA ASP A 58 -18.21 -5.88 6.47
C ASP A 58 -17.39 -6.78 7.41
N ASP A 59 -16.07 -6.93 7.20
CA ASP A 59 -15.19 -7.79 8.00
C ASP A 59 -14.22 -6.95 8.84
N GLU A 60 -14.62 -6.66 10.07
CA GLU A 60 -13.84 -5.87 11.04
C GLU A 60 -12.46 -6.48 11.32
N MET A 61 -12.35 -7.81 11.32
CA MET A 61 -11.07 -8.49 11.56
C MET A 61 -10.12 -8.26 10.38
N PHE A 62 -10.63 -8.41 9.16
CA PHE A 62 -9.85 -8.15 7.95
C PHE A 62 -9.46 -6.67 7.84
N ARG A 63 -10.40 -5.75 8.05
CA ARG A 63 -10.12 -4.31 8.11
C ARG A 63 -9.04 -3.99 9.15
N GLY A 64 -9.16 -4.53 10.36
CA GLY A 64 -8.18 -4.34 11.42
C GLY A 64 -6.78 -4.83 11.05
N GLN A 65 -6.66 -5.94 10.33
CA GLN A 65 -5.36 -6.41 9.81
C GLN A 65 -4.80 -5.47 8.73
N VAL A 66 -5.63 -4.97 7.81
CA VAL A 66 -5.23 -4.05 6.74
C VAL A 66 -4.72 -2.73 7.34
N GLU A 67 -5.45 -2.18 8.31
CA GLU A 67 -5.06 -0.95 8.99
C GLU A 67 -3.80 -1.14 9.84
N SER A 68 -3.66 -2.28 10.52
CA SER A 68 -2.44 -2.60 11.29
C SER A 68 -1.22 -2.73 10.37
N ALA A 69 -1.35 -3.39 9.22
CA ALA A 69 -0.30 -3.43 8.20
C ALA A 69 0.02 -2.03 7.68
N GLY A 70 -0.99 -1.20 7.39
CA GLY A 70 -0.81 0.18 6.97
C GLY A 70 -0.04 1.02 7.99
N ARG A 71 -0.41 0.96 9.27
CA ARG A 71 0.24 1.68 10.38
C ARG A 71 1.69 1.23 10.58
N TYR A 72 1.94 -0.07 10.50
CA TYR A 72 3.29 -0.61 10.60
C TYR A 72 4.17 -0.18 9.43
N LEU A 73 3.67 -0.29 8.20
CA LEU A 73 4.44 0.09 7.01
C LEU A 73 4.66 1.61 6.93
N ALA A 74 3.71 2.42 7.41
CA ALA A 74 3.90 3.86 7.57
C ALA A 74 5.03 4.16 8.57
N SER A 75 5.09 3.46 9.71
CA SER A 75 6.14 3.64 10.73
C SER A 75 7.54 3.36 10.17
N LEU A 76 7.68 2.32 9.35
CA LEU A 76 8.96 1.97 8.72
C LEU A 76 9.45 3.02 7.70
N ARG A 77 8.54 3.82 7.14
CA ARG A 77 8.84 4.77 6.07
C ARG A 77 8.88 6.23 6.52
N GLN A 78 8.05 6.57 7.51
CA GLN A 78 7.88 7.91 8.05
C GLN A 78 7.70 7.78 9.58
N PRO A 79 8.75 7.44 10.34
CA PRO A 79 8.66 7.26 11.80
C PRO A 79 8.28 8.54 12.53
N ASP A 80 8.56 9.71 11.93
CA ASP A 80 8.28 11.04 12.48
C ASP A 80 6.92 11.61 12.02
N LEU A 81 6.02 10.79 11.46
CA LEU A 81 4.71 11.23 11.00
C LEU A 81 3.89 11.81 12.17
N GLY A 82 3.52 13.07 12.05
CA GLY A 82 2.76 13.80 13.06
C GLY A 82 1.30 13.35 13.16
N VAL A 83 0.71 13.55 14.34
CA VAL A 83 -0.67 13.16 14.65
C VAL A 83 -1.72 13.84 13.78
N ASP A 84 -1.41 14.95 13.12
CA ASP A 84 -2.37 15.63 12.24
C ASP A 84 -2.01 15.49 10.76
N GLN A 85 -1.04 14.66 10.38
CA GLN A 85 -0.58 14.59 8.99
C GLN A 85 -1.32 13.52 8.18
N PHE A 86 -1.32 13.72 6.87
CA PHE A 86 -1.78 12.77 5.87
C PHE A 86 -0.58 12.07 5.22
N ILE A 87 -0.61 10.74 5.13
CA ILE A 87 0.35 9.96 4.36
C ILE A 87 -0.38 9.03 3.41
N MET A 88 0.13 8.95 2.18
CA MET A 88 -0.31 7.97 1.21
C MET A 88 0.78 6.93 0.95
N LEU A 89 0.40 5.67 1.06
CA LEU A 89 1.21 4.51 0.72
C LEU A 89 0.68 3.92 -0.58
N LEU A 90 1.57 3.80 -1.57
CA LEU A 90 1.29 3.11 -2.83
C LEU A 90 1.78 1.68 -2.75
N ILE A 91 0.90 0.73 -3.07
CA ILE A 91 1.23 -0.69 -3.09
C ILE A 91 1.14 -1.19 -4.53
N LEU A 92 2.29 -1.29 -5.19
CA LEU A 92 2.40 -1.50 -6.64
C LEU A 92 2.82 -2.92 -6.98
N ARG A 93 2.19 -3.52 -8.00
CA ARG A 93 2.56 -4.82 -8.56
C ARG A 93 3.91 -4.71 -9.28
N GLU A 94 4.81 -5.60 -8.92
CA GLU A 94 6.11 -5.74 -9.57
C GLU A 94 6.03 -6.66 -10.78
N ARG A 95 6.63 -6.22 -11.88
CA ARG A 95 6.87 -7.04 -13.05
C ARG A 95 8.02 -8.00 -12.75
N TRP A 96 7.76 -9.29 -12.83
CA TRP A 96 8.79 -10.30 -12.70
C TRP A 96 9.72 -10.33 -13.93
N PRO A 97 11.04 -10.19 -13.73
CA PRO A 97 12.01 -10.37 -14.81
C PRO A 97 11.96 -11.78 -15.39
N VAL A 98 12.20 -11.88 -16.70
CA VAL A 98 12.36 -13.16 -17.39
C VAL A 98 13.52 -13.93 -16.74
N GLY A 99 13.34 -15.23 -16.54
CA GLY A 99 14.33 -16.09 -15.87
C GLY A 99 14.32 -16.04 -14.34
N SER A 100 13.56 -15.13 -13.71
CA SER A 100 13.47 -15.02 -12.24
C SER A 100 12.10 -15.39 -11.65
N LYS A 101 11.14 -15.81 -12.50
CA LYS A 101 9.75 -16.09 -12.10
C LYS A 101 9.61 -16.99 -10.86
N ALA A 102 10.42 -18.05 -10.76
CA ALA A 102 10.36 -18.97 -9.62
C ALA A 102 10.66 -18.27 -8.28
N ARG A 103 11.64 -17.36 -8.26
CA ARG A 103 12.02 -16.61 -7.06
C ARG A 103 10.89 -15.69 -6.61
N PHE A 104 10.33 -14.91 -7.52
CA PHE A 104 9.25 -13.98 -7.18
C PHE A 104 7.96 -14.71 -6.82
N LYS A 105 7.65 -15.80 -7.53
CA LYS A 105 6.52 -16.68 -7.18
C LYS A 105 6.68 -17.25 -5.76
N ALA A 106 7.88 -17.68 -5.37
CA ALA A 106 8.12 -18.16 -4.01
C ALA A 106 7.84 -17.09 -2.93
N VAL A 107 8.05 -15.81 -3.23
CA VAL A 107 7.69 -14.69 -2.33
C VAL A 107 6.18 -14.49 -2.29
N ALA A 108 5.53 -14.39 -3.45
CA ALA A 108 4.08 -14.19 -3.54
C ALA A 108 3.29 -15.34 -2.89
N ASP A 109 3.73 -16.58 -3.09
CA ASP A 109 3.10 -17.79 -2.56
C ASP A 109 3.07 -17.83 -1.02
N ARG A 110 4.00 -17.14 -0.34
CA ARG A 110 4.01 -17.08 1.14
C ARG A 110 2.72 -16.49 1.71
N VAL A 111 2.10 -15.58 0.96
CA VAL A 111 0.87 -14.88 1.37
C VAL A 111 -0.31 -15.18 0.44
N GLY A 112 -0.15 -16.14 -0.50
CA GLY A 112 -1.19 -16.50 -1.46
C GLY A 112 -1.42 -15.47 -2.58
N ALA A 113 -0.48 -14.56 -2.81
CA ALA A 113 -0.59 -13.51 -3.80
C ALA A 113 -0.32 -13.98 -5.24
N SER A 114 -0.94 -13.32 -6.21
CA SER A 114 -0.67 -13.53 -7.65
C SER A 114 0.54 -12.74 -8.16
N HIS A 115 0.92 -11.69 -7.43
CA HIS A 115 2.01 -10.78 -7.76
C HIS A 115 2.95 -10.63 -6.57
N THR A 116 4.15 -10.12 -6.83
CA THR A 116 4.91 -9.46 -5.76
C THR A 116 4.58 -7.97 -5.75
N TYR A 117 4.58 -7.37 -4.57
CA TYR A 117 4.23 -5.97 -4.38
C TYR A 117 5.39 -5.18 -3.79
N HIS A 118 5.45 -3.91 -4.13
CA HIS A 118 6.36 -2.93 -3.53
C HIS A 118 5.58 -1.79 -2.92
N LEU A 119 6.12 -1.30 -1.82
CA LEU A 119 5.59 -0.13 -1.13
C LEU A 119 6.39 1.11 -1.52
N ILE A 120 5.69 2.17 -1.91
CA ILE A 120 6.23 3.53 -2.03
C ILE A 120 5.45 4.44 -1.08
N ALA A 121 6.12 5.00 -0.09
CA ALA A 121 5.52 6.06 0.72
C ALA A 121 5.65 7.40 -0.02
N CYS A 122 4.52 8.08 -0.22
CA CYS A 122 4.52 9.44 -0.74
C CYS A 122 4.98 10.43 0.33
N PRO A 123 5.41 11.64 -0.04
CA PRO A 123 5.67 12.70 0.91
C PRO A 123 4.41 12.99 1.75
N MET A 124 4.60 13.10 3.06
CA MET A 124 3.54 13.51 3.98
C MET A 124 2.95 14.86 3.55
N GLN A 125 1.65 15.01 3.72
CA GLN A 125 0.93 16.26 3.50
C GLN A 125 0.48 16.81 4.86
N ASP A 126 0.17 18.11 4.87
CA ASP A 126 -0.44 18.76 6.03
C ASP A 126 -1.80 18.13 6.38
N ALA A 127 -2.33 18.53 7.53
CA ALA A 127 -3.64 18.11 7.99
C ALA A 127 -4.72 18.40 6.95
N VAL A 128 -5.58 17.41 6.75
CA VAL A 128 -6.81 17.49 5.96
C VAL A 128 -7.96 16.96 6.79
N ASP A 129 -9.16 17.49 6.57
CA ASP A 129 -10.37 16.89 7.09
C ASP A 129 -10.66 15.59 6.31
N PHE A 130 -10.70 14.48 7.04
CA PHE A 130 -10.98 13.17 6.46
C PHE A 130 -12.42 13.04 5.96
N ASP A 131 -13.35 13.82 6.51
CA ASP A 131 -14.76 13.81 6.08
C ASP A 131 -15.03 14.83 4.95
N ASP A 132 -14.01 15.57 4.50
CA ASP A 132 -14.06 16.46 3.34
C ASP A 132 -13.41 15.79 2.11
N ASP A 133 -14.27 15.36 1.17
CA ASP A 133 -13.86 14.70 -0.07
C ASP A 133 -12.95 15.56 -0.95
N GLU A 134 -13.14 16.88 -0.94
CA GLU A 134 -12.33 17.81 -1.73
C GLU A 134 -10.92 17.93 -1.14
N GLU A 135 -10.80 18.06 0.17
CA GLU A 135 -9.51 18.11 0.86
C GLU A 135 -8.74 16.78 0.70
N MET A 136 -9.42 15.64 0.89
CA MET A 136 -8.84 14.31 0.69
C MET A 136 -8.36 14.09 -0.74
N SER A 137 -9.15 14.49 -1.73
CA SER A 137 -8.78 14.42 -3.16
C SER A 137 -7.59 15.33 -3.48
N SER A 138 -7.55 16.53 -2.90
CA SER A 138 -6.45 17.48 -3.06
C SER A 138 -5.15 16.94 -2.47
N ALA A 139 -5.19 16.33 -1.27
CA ALA A 139 -4.02 15.70 -0.66
C ALA A 139 -3.52 14.50 -1.47
N GLU A 140 -4.42 13.63 -1.94
CA GLU A 140 -4.07 12.52 -2.83
C GLU A 140 -3.35 13.03 -4.08
N ALA A 141 -3.93 14.01 -4.77
CA ALA A 141 -3.36 14.58 -5.98
C ALA A 141 -1.96 15.16 -5.73
N LYS A 142 -1.78 15.94 -4.65
CA LYS A 142 -0.47 16.49 -4.27
C LYS A 142 0.56 15.37 -4.02
N SER A 143 0.19 14.35 -3.26
CA SER A 143 1.06 13.20 -2.99
C SER A 143 1.44 12.43 -4.26
N LEU A 144 0.46 12.15 -5.15
CA LEU A 144 0.71 11.46 -6.42
C LEU A 144 1.61 12.30 -7.35
N HIS A 145 1.32 13.59 -7.49
CA HIS A 145 2.09 14.50 -8.33
C HIS A 145 3.55 14.62 -7.87
N ALA A 146 3.79 14.68 -6.56
CA ALA A 146 5.14 14.71 -6.00
C ALA A 146 5.94 13.43 -6.34
N MET A 147 5.27 12.29 -6.53
CA MET A 147 5.91 11.01 -6.85
C MET A 147 6.13 10.77 -8.35
N VAL A 148 5.64 11.65 -9.24
CA VAL A 148 5.77 11.48 -10.70
C VAL A 148 7.22 11.23 -11.17
N PRO A 149 8.25 11.96 -10.69
CA PRO A 149 9.62 11.71 -11.13
C PRO A 149 10.09 10.28 -10.80
N GLU A 150 9.78 9.81 -9.59
CA GLU A 150 10.16 8.48 -9.11
C GLU A 150 9.40 7.38 -9.84
N MET A 151 8.11 7.57 -10.06
CA MET A 151 7.26 6.66 -10.82
C MET A 151 7.71 6.53 -12.28
N ARG A 152 8.14 7.64 -12.91
CA ARG A 152 8.71 7.60 -14.28
C ARG A 152 10.02 6.82 -14.31
N ARG A 153 10.87 6.99 -13.30
CA ARG A 153 12.16 6.27 -13.16
C ARG A 153 11.95 4.76 -12.99
N THR A 154 10.97 4.37 -12.18
CA THR A 154 10.67 2.97 -11.83
C THR A 154 9.59 2.32 -12.70
N ARG A 155 9.06 3.04 -13.69
CA ARG A 155 7.93 2.60 -14.55
C ARG A 155 8.03 1.16 -15.08
N LYS A 156 9.23 0.72 -15.49
CA LYS A 156 9.45 -0.63 -16.03
C LYS A 156 9.35 -1.72 -14.96
N GLN A 157 9.74 -1.41 -13.72
CA GLN A 157 9.61 -2.31 -12.57
C GLN A 157 8.14 -2.55 -12.25
N PHE A 158 7.29 -1.52 -12.35
CA PHE A 158 5.87 -1.59 -12.04
C PHE A 158 4.98 -1.70 -13.29
N ALA A 159 5.49 -2.32 -14.34
CA ALA A 159 4.72 -2.51 -15.58
C ALA A 159 3.52 -3.48 -15.41
N ALA A 160 3.45 -4.21 -14.29
CA ALA A 160 2.30 -5.02 -13.91
C ALA A 160 1.20 -4.23 -13.17
N SER A 161 1.47 -2.98 -12.78
CA SER A 161 0.49 -2.07 -12.20
C SER A 161 -0.16 -1.19 -13.26
N SER A 162 -1.37 -1.55 -13.67
CA SER A 162 -2.13 -0.87 -14.71
C SER A 162 -2.57 0.53 -14.29
N GLY A 163 -2.98 0.71 -13.03
CA GLY A 163 -3.35 2.02 -12.48
C GLY A 163 -2.21 3.04 -12.60
N LEU A 164 -0.98 2.62 -12.25
CA LEU A 164 0.21 3.45 -12.43
C LEU A 164 0.47 3.79 -13.91
N GLN A 165 0.36 2.81 -14.81
CA GLN A 165 0.59 3.06 -16.24
C GLN A 165 -0.44 4.05 -16.81
N GLN A 166 -1.70 3.96 -16.38
CA GLN A 166 -2.75 4.88 -16.77
C GLN A 166 -2.50 6.28 -16.21
N PHE A 167 -2.18 6.40 -14.93
CA PHE A 167 -1.82 7.67 -14.29
C PHE A 167 -0.68 8.37 -15.04
N LEU A 168 0.43 7.67 -15.28
CA LEU A 168 1.58 8.24 -16.00
C LEU A 168 1.27 8.62 -17.45
N LYS A 169 0.32 7.93 -18.10
CA LYS A 169 -0.14 8.25 -19.47
C LYS A 169 -1.04 9.48 -19.49
N ASN A 170 -1.84 9.72 -18.45
CA ASN A 170 -2.70 10.90 -18.37
C ASN A 170 -1.90 12.19 -18.08
N LEU A 171 -0.65 12.06 -17.63
CA LEU A 171 0.29 13.16 -17.38
C LEU A 171 1.19 13.51 -18.58
N SER A 172 1.10 12.76 -19.68
CA SER A 172 1.91 12.95 -20.89
C SER A 172 1.11 13.60 -21.99
#